data_AF-A0A0C9TIS1-F1
#
_entry.id   AF-A0A0C9TIS1-F1
#
_cell.length_a   1.000
_cell.length_b   1.000
_cell.length_c   1.000
_cell.angle_alpha   90.00
_cell.angle_beta   90.00
_cell.angle_gamma   90.00
#
_symmetry.space_group_name_H-M   'P 1'
#
loop_
_entity.id
_entity.type
_entity.pdbx_description
1 polymer ?
#
loop_
_entity_poly.entity_id
_entity_poly.type
_entity_poly.pdbx_seq_one_letter_code
_entity_poly.pdbx_strand_id
1 'polypeptide(L)'
;LIKEAHDDLGHKGVFTVRTRLLLCFWWPLLVNDVKWYICTCHKCQIRQTTKLHIPPSVPVIGGLFHKAHVDTMLMPKAGGYRYIVQARCALSAYPEWRMLQAENSVALAAFIFEDIL
;
A
#
# COMPACT_ATOMS: atom_id res chain seq x y z
N LEU A 1 -6.94 -32.44 -14.97
CA LEU A 1 -5.69 -32.86 -14.32
C LEU A 1 -5.06 -31.80 -13.39
N ILE A 2 -4.27 -30.82 -13.87
CA ILE A 2 -3.59 -29.87 -12.95
C ILE A 2 -4.60 -29.00 -12.18
N LYS A 3 -5.59 -28.44 -12.88
CA LYS A 3 -6.69 -27.66 -12.28
C LYS A 3 -7.38 -28.41 -11.17
N GLU A 4 -7.86 -29.60 -11.49
CA GLU A 4 -8.55 -30.52 -10.58
C GLU A 4 -7.68 -30.86 -9.36
N ALA A 5 -6.44 -31.31 -9.56
CA ALA A 5 -5.53 -31.60 -8.45
C ALA A 5 -5.26 -30.36 -7.57
N HIS A 6 -5.16 -29.17 -8.16
CA HIS A 6 -4.98 -27.92 -7.42
C HIS A 6 -6.23 -27.54 -6.62
N ASP A 7 -7.43 -27.68 -7.21
CA ASP A 7 -8.71 -27.35 -6.58
C ASP A 7 -9.04 -28.34 -5.45
N ASP A 8 -8.87 -29.65 -5.67
CA ASP A 8 -9.14 -30.72 -4.70
C ASP A 8 -8.23 -30.65 -3.46
N LEU A 9 -6.99 -30.20 -3.65
CA LEU A 9 -6.05 -30.01 -2.55
C LEU A 9 -6.33 -28.73 -1.75
N GLY A 10 -7.31 -27.92 -2.15
CA GLY A 10 -7.62 -26.65 -1.52
C GLY A 10 -6.61 -25.56 -1.88
N HIS A 11 -6.31 -25.44 -3.18
CA HIS A 11 -5.42 -24.41 -3.72
C HIS A 11 -3.97 -24.45 -3.20
N LYS A 12 -3.42 -25.67 -3.00
CA LYS A 12 -2.04 -25.82 -2.52
C LYS A 12 -1.02 -25.38 -3.57
N GLY A 13 0.18 -25.06 -3.07
CA GLY A 13 1.31 -24.64 -3.89
C GLY A 13 1.90 -25.75 -4.76
N VAL A 14 2.88 -25.35 -5.56
CA VAL A 14 3.53 -26.16 -6.61
C VAL A 14 4.00 -27.51 -6.11
N PHE A 15 4.65 -27.56 -4.95
CA PHE A 15 5.22 -28.80 -4.42
C PHE A 15 4.14 -29.87 -4.17
N THR A 16 3.05 -29.50 -3.49
CA THR A 16 1.98 -30.44 -3.14
C THR A 16 1.25 -30.95 -4.38
N VAL A 17 0.92 -30.04 -5.31
CA VAL A 17 0.24 -30.42 -6.57
C VAL A 17 1.13 -31.30 -7.43
N ARG A 18 2.43 -30.97 -7.55
CA ARG A 18 3.41 -31.79 -8.27
C ARG A 18 3.50 -33.20 -7.69
N THR A 19 3.66 -33.31 -6.37
CA THR A 19 3.78 -34.61 -5.69
C THR A 19 2.54 -35.47 -5.89
N ARG A 20 1.34 -34.88 -5.84
CA ARG A 20 0.08 -35.61 -6.10
C ARG A 20 0.01 -36.14 -7.53
N LEU A 21 0.37 -35.31 -8.52
CA LEU A 21 0.32 -35.70 -9.93
C LEU A 21 1.32 -36.81 -10.27
N LEU A 22 2.53 -36.75 -9.72
CA LEU A 22 3.58 -37.74 -9.95
C LEU A 22 3.26 -39.15 -9.42
N LEU A 23 2.23 -39.32 -8.59
CA LEU A 23 1.78 -40.65 -8.15
C LEU A 23 1.13 -41.46 -9.28
N CYS A 24 0.56 -40.80 -10.28
CA CYS A 24 -0.24 -41.45 -11.31
C CYS A 24 0.14 -41.02 -12.74
N PHE A 25 0.81 -39.88 -12.90
CA PHE A 25 1.08 -39.28 -14.19
C PHE A 25 2.52 -38.78 -14.30
N TRP A 26 3.07 -38.86 -15.51
CA TRP A 26 4.38 -38.30 -15.82
C TRP A 26 4.38 -37.72 -17.23
N TRP A 27 5.01 -36.55 -17.40
CA TRP A 27 5.35 -35.99 -18.71
C TRP A 27 6.54 -35.01 -18.58
N PRO A 28 7.30 -34.79 -19.67
CA PRO A 28 8.35 -33.78 -19.71
C PRO A 28 7.69 -32.41 -19.54
N LEU A 29 8.08 -31.63 -18.51
CA LEU A 29 7.53 -30.31 -18.13
C LEU A 29 6.38 -30.28 -17.10
N LEU A 30 5.97 -31.41 -16.50
CA LEU A 30 4.94 -31.43 -15.44
C LEU A 30 5.12 -30.34 -14.39
N VAL A 31 6.34 -30.13 -13.91
CA VAL A 31 6.64 -29.11 -12.89
C VAL A 31 6.41 -27.69 -13.40
N ASN A 32 6.76 -27.42 -14.66
CA ASN A 32 6.60 -26.11 -15.27
C ASN A 32 5.12 -25.82 -15.53
N ASP A 33 4.35 -26.81 -15.97
CA ASP A 33 2.91 -26.65 -16.19
C ASP A 33 2.15 -26.42 -14.87
N VAL A 34 2.55 -27.11 -13.79
CA VAL A 34 2.00 -26.88 -12.45
C VAL A 34 2.33 -25.47 -11.96
N LYS A 35 3.58 -25.02 -12.13
CA LYS A 35 3.99 -23.65 -11.80
C LYS A 35 3.16 -22.63 -12.58
N TRP A 36 3.09 -22.79 -13.89
CA TRP A 36 2.35 -21.90 -14.78
C TRP A 36 0.87 -21.81 -14.38
N TYR A 37 0.21 -22.95 -14.19
CA TYR A 37 -1.20 -22.98 -13.81
C TYR A 37 -1.44 -22.26 -12.48
N ILE A 38 -0.66 -22.58 -11.43
CA ILE A 38 -0.82 -21.96 -10.11
C ILE A 38 -0.59 -20.45 -10.17
N CYS A 39 0.38 -19.97 -10.97
CA CYS A 39 0.60 -18.55 -11.20
C CYS A 39 -0.59 -17.84 -11.88
N THR A 40 -1.39 -18.57 -12.68
CA THR A 40 -2.59 -18.05 -13.35
C THR A 40 -3.89 -18.27 -12.56
N CYS A 41 -3.84 -18.92 -11.40
CA CYS A 41 -5.04 -19.20 -10.61
C CYS A 41 -5.60 -17.93 -9.96
N HIS A 42 -6.75 -17.45 -10.43
CA HIS A 42 -7.39 -16.22 -9.97
C HIS A 42 -7.62 -16.16 -8.45
N LYS A 43 -8.12 -17.26 -7.85
CA LYS A 43 -8.37 -17.33 -6.40
C LYS A 43 -7.06 -17.20 -5.60
N CYS A 44 -5.97 -17.79 -6.08
CA CYS A 44 -4.65 -17.65 -5.47
C CYS A 44 -4.09 -16.24 -5.65
N GLN A 45 -4.25 -15.63 -6.83
CA GLN A 45 -3.81 -14.27 -7.12
C GLN A 45 -4.47 -13.24 -6.20
N ILE A 46 -5.80 -13.29 -6.02
CA ILE A 46 -6.51 -12.36 -5.11
C ILE A 46 -6.07 -12.55 -3.66
N ARG A 47 -5.76 -13.78 -3.25
CA ARG A 47 -5.34 -14.10 -1.87
C ARG A 47 -3.84 -13.96 -1.64
N GLN A 48 -3.08 -13.58 -2.66
CA GLN A 48 -1.63 -13.43 -2.55
C GLN A 48 -1.30 -12.22 -1.67
N THR A 49 -0.55 -12.45 -0.59
CA THR A 49 -0.10 -11.38 0.31
C THR A 49 1.19 -10.72 -0.15
N THR A 50 1.97 -11.43 -0.98
CA THR A 50 3.17 -10.90 -1.63
C THR A 50 2.77 -9.87 -2.66
N LYS A 51 2.96 -8.59 -2.32
CA LYS A 51 2.79 -7.48 -3.25
C LYS A 51 4.07 -7.26 -4.04
N LEU A 52 3.95 -6.68 -5.24
CA LEU A 52 5.10 -6.15 -5.97
C LEU A 52 5.79 -5.10 -5.08
N HIS A 53 7.06 -5.31 -4.78
CA HIS A 53 7.85 -4.37 -4.01
C HIS A 53 8.31 -3.25 -4.95
N ILE A 54 7.55 -2.17 -5.02
CA ILE A 54 7.99 -0.95 -5.70
C ILE A 54 9.03 -0.29 -4.79
N PRO A 55 10.29 -0.12 -5.23
CA PRO A 55 11.31 0.51 -4.39
C PRO A 55 10.90 1.97 -4.10
N PRO A 56 11.21 2.49 -2.90
CA PRO A 56 10.93 3.89 -2.59
C PRO A 56 11.72 4.80 -3.55
N SER A 57 11.03 5.76 -4.16
CA SER A 57 11.65 6.79 -4.99
C SER A 57 11.98 8.02 -4.15
N VAL A 58 13.18 8.58 -4.31
CA VAL A 58 13.52 9.90 -3.76
C VAL A 58 12.94 10.96 -4.69
N PRO A 59 12.01 11.82 -4.23
CA PRO A 59 11.48 12.89 -5.07
C PRO A 59 12.57 13.95 -5.32
N VAL A 60 12.58 14.51 -6.53
CA VAL A 60 13.35 15.74 -6.80
C VAL A 60 12.72 16.87 -6.01
N ILE A 61 13.47 17.46 -5.08
CA ILE A 61 12.99 18.56 -4.23
C ILE A 61 13.40 19.89 -4.85
N GLY A 62 12.45 20.83 -4.96
CA GLY A 62 12.72 22.21 -5.38
C GLY A 62 13.44 23.02 -4.30
N GLY A 63 13.47 24.35 -4.47
CA GLY A 63 14.04 25.28 -3.49
C GLY A 63 13.25 25.33 -2.16
N LEU A 64 13.72 26.17 -1.23
CA LEU A 64 13.03 26.45 0.02
C LEU A 64 11.59 26.90 -0.24
N PHE A 65 10.66 26.37 0.55
CA PHE A 65 9.21 26.65 0.47
C PHE A 65 8.55 26.39 -0.89
N HIS A 66 9.23 25.73 -1.85
CA HIS A 66 8.63 25.37 -3.14
C HIS A 66 7.52 24.32 -2.98
N LYS A 67 7.69 23.40 -2.03
CA LYS A 67 6.73 22.34 -1.73
C LYS A 67 6.54 22.22 -0.23
N ALA A 68 5.29 22.19 0.21
CA ALA A 68 4.91 21.87 1.58
C ALA A 68 4.11 20.57 1.63
N HIS A 69 4.35 19.76 2.65
CA HIS A 69 3.51 18.63 3.00
C HIS A 69 2.61 19.05 4.15
N VAL A 70 1.30 18.99 3.94
CA VAL A 70 0.29 19.41 4.93
C VAL A 70 -0.51 18.19 5.36
N ASP A 71 -0.71 18.05 6.67
CA ASP A 71 -1.49 16.98 7.27
C ASP A 71 -2.26 17.48 8.50
N THR A 72 -3.32 16.77 8.85
CA THR A 72 -4.15 17.04 10.03
C THR A 72 -4.15 15.87 10.98
N MET A 73 -4.03 16.16 12.26
CA MET A 73 -3.98 15.15 13.33
C MET A 73 -5.13 15.35 14.30
N LEU A 74 -5.82 14.26 14.63
CA LEU A 74 -6.84 14.24 15.68
C LEU A 74 -6.16 14.20 17.06
N MET A 75 -6.54 15.14 17.93
CA MET A 75 -5.96 15.32 19.26
C MET A 75 -7.03 15.18 20.36
N PRO A 76 -6.61 14.91 21.61
CA PRO A 76 -7.49 15.06 22.77
C PRO A 76 -8.08 16.47 22.81
N LYS A 77 -9.36 16.58 23.19
CA LYS A 77 -10.05 17.86 23.20
C LYS A 77 -9.49 18.77 24.32
N ALA A 78 -9.05 19.96 23.96
CA ALA A 78 -8.56 20.96 24.91
C ALA A 78 -8.98 22.36 24.46
N GLY A 79 -9.61 23.14 25.34
CA GLY A 79 -10.00 24.53 25.04
C GLY A 79 -10.92 24.71 23.82
N GLY A 80 -11.73 23.69 23.47
CA GLY A 80 -12.57 23.70 22.26
C GLY A 80 -11.88 23.20 20.99
N TYR A 81 -10.56 23.02 21.02
CA TYR A 81 -9.77 22.46 19.93
C TYR A 81 -9.71 20.94 20.00
N ARG A 82 -9.66 20.30 18.83
CA ARG A 82 -9.60 18.83 18.70
C ARG A 82 -8.64 18.37 17.61
N TYR A 83 -8.10 19.30 16.81
CA TYR A 83 -7.24 18.98 15.69
C TYR A 83 -6.02 19.90 15.70
N ILE A 84 -4.94 19.41 15.10
CA ILE A 84 -3.78 20.23 14.72
C ILE A 84 -3.59 20.06 13.22
N VAL A 85 -3.50 21.16 12.49
CA VAL A 85 -2.97 21.15 11.12
C VAL A 85 -1.50 21.51 11.18
N GLN A 86 -0.67 20.77 10.43
CA GLN A 86 0.75 21.02 10.30
C GLN A 86 1.11 21.05 8.82
N ALA A 87 1.91 22.04 8.42
CA ALA A 87 2.66 22.04 7.18
C ALA A 87 4.15 21.90 7.46
N ARG A 88 4.87 21.21 6.58
CA ARG A 88 6.34 21.19 6.61
C ARG A 88 6.94 21.42 5.24
N CYS A 89 7.97 22.24 5.16
CA CYS A 89 8.74 22.39 3.93
C CYS A 89 9.38 21.05 3.52
N ALA A 90 9.26 20.68 2.26
CA ALA A 90 9.82 19.43 1.73
C ALA A 90 11.36 19.41 1.78
N LEU A 91 12.02 20.57 1.62
CA LEU A 91 13.48 20.67 1.61
C LEU A 91 14.07 20.79 3.02
N SER A 92 13.62 21.78 3.80
CA SER A 92 14.22 22.10 5.11
C SER A 92 13.54 21.39 6.29
N ALA A 93 12.40 20.75 6.07
CA ALA A 93 11.52 20.25 7.14
C ALA A 93 11.01 21.32 8.11
N TYR A 94 11.15 22.62 7.79
CA TYR A 94 10.66 23.71 8.63
C TYR A 94 9.13 23.58 8.83
N PRO A 95 8.64 23.56 10.09
CA PRO A 95 7.23 23.33 10.39
C PRO A 95 6.45 24.64 10.59
N GLU A 96 5.23 24.66 10.08
CA GLU A 96 4.18 25.61 10.44
C GLU A 96 2.97 24.83 10.95
N TRP A 97 2.23 25.35 11.92
CA TRP A 97 1.10 24.61 12.51
C TRP A 97 0.06 25.51 13.16
N ARG A 98 -1.17 25.01 13.24
CA ARG A 98 -2.30 25.70 13.87
C ARG A 98 -3.25 24.69 14.53
N MET A 99 -3.79 25.06 15.69
CA MET A 99 -4.86 24.30 16.33
C MET A 99 -6.21 24.59 15.68
N LEU A 100 -7.02 23.56 15.40
CA LEU A 100 -8.34 23.69 14.80
C LEU A 100 -9.43 23.09 15.72
N GLN A 101 -10.58 23.76 15.76
CA GLN A 101 -11.77 23.27 16.45
C GLN A 101 -12.52 22.22 15.60
N ALA A 102 -12.45 22.37 14.28
CA ALA A 102 -13.02 21.44 13.31
C ALA A 102 -12.08 21.27 12.12
N GLU A 103 -12.02 20.05 11.57
CA GLU A 103 -11.31 19.73 10.35
C GLU A 103 -12.24 19.92 9.15
N ASN A 104 -12.20 21.11 8.55
CA ASN A 104 -13.01 21.46 7.38
C ASN A 104 -12.21 22.32 6.39
N SER A 105 -12.74 22.45 5.17
CA SER A 105 -12.08 23.18 4.09
C SER A 105 -11.83 24.66 4.42
N VAL A 106 -12.73 25.31 5.16
CA VAL A 106 -12.59 26.72 5.54
C VAL A 106 -11.42 26.92 6.50
N ALA A 107 -11.33 26.07 7.53
CA ALA A 107 -10.26 26.12 8.52
C ALA A 107 -8.89 25.79 7.90
N LEU A 108 -8.84 24.80 6.99
CA LEU A 108 -7.62 24.44 6.26
C LEU A 108 -7.21 25.51 5.25
N ALA A 109 -8.17 26.10 4.54
CA ALA A 109 -7.89 27.21 3.62
C ALA A 109 -7.33 28.42 4.37
N ALA A 110 -7.92 28.79 5.51
CA ALA A 110 -7.41 29.88 6.34
C ALA A 110 -5.96 29.62 6.78
N PHE A 111 -5.63 28.40 7.25
CA PHE A 111 -4.25 28.01 7.57
C PHE A 111 -3.30 28.15 6.36
N ILE A 112 -3.69 27.64 5.20
CA ILE A 112 -2.85 27.70 3.99
C ILE A 112 -2.60 29.15 3.56
N PHE A 113 -3.64 30.00 3.54
CA PHE A 113 -3.52 31.38 3.08
C PHE A 113 -2.84 32.31 4.08
N GLU A 114 -2.91 32.03 5.37
CA GLU A 114 -2.39 32.94 6.41
C GLU A 114 -1.00 32.52 6.91
N ASP A 115 -0.69 31.22 6.93
CA ASP A 115 0.55 30.72 7.52
C ASP A 115 1.54 30.17 6.47
N ILE A 116 1.09 29.86 5.24
CA ILE A 116 1.93 29.20 4.22
C ILE A 116 2.20 30.06 2.99
N LEU A 117 1.21 30.83 2.52
CA LEU A 117 1.27 31.68 1.31
C LEU A 117 1.47 33.15 1.67
#